data_AF-A0A7X8YST9-F1
#
_entry.id   AF-A0A7X8YST9-F1
#
_cell.length_a   1.000
_cell.length_b   1.000
_cell.length_c   1.000
_cell.angle_alpha   90.00
_cell.angle_beta   90.00
_cell.angle_gamma   90.00
#
_symmetry.space_group_name_H-M   'P 1'
#
loop_
_entity.id
_entity.type
_entity.pdbx_description
1 polymer ?
#
loop_
_entity_poly.entity_id
_entity_poly.type
_entity_poly.pdbx_seq_one_letter_code
_entity_poly.pdbx_strand_id
1 'polypeptide(L)'
;MTGKEAVRLAAGLALFFAGWGRAVEEGARGPDHAGFRECAECHAQQDAAWRSSAHNPATGCLRCHEPAANSPGRLAAEPEALCSSCHSQRAVLRGTGAEGIEETRSFHSGVACVSCHMTGGGHGMKLLRPDDPALPEDRVDSCTACHKDNNRNTRARQLRDWQAWYRETMEPLQAGLAEIEARMKDRPDLFTDEAQRKLSGVRRNLAIIERDGSAGAHNLDYALEIMALASRRLKEIGAATAPAGLGGQ
;
A
#
# COMPACT_ATOMS: atom_id res chain seq x y z
N MET A 1 60.34 -15.89 41.34
CA MET A 1 60.23 -14.43 41.10
C MET A 1 58.84 -14.18 40.48
N THR A 2 57.77 -14.08 41.28
CA THR A 2 57.29 -12.98 42.16
C THR A 2 56.30 -12.04 41.46
N GLY A 3 55.02 -12.43 41.46
CA GLY A 3 53.86 -11.70 42.02
C GLY A 3 53.70 -10.17 41.90
N LYS A 4 54.44 -9.44 41.07
CA LYS A 4 54.34 -7.96 40.97
C LYS A 4 54.06 -7.40 39.57
N GLU A 5 53.90 -8.24 38.55
CA GLU A 5 53.58 -7.81 37.17
C GLU A 5 52.06 -7.75 36.89
N ALA A 6 51.21 -8.35 37.72
CA ALA A 6 49.77 -8.45 37.47
C ALA A 6 48.95 -7.17 37.79
N VAL A 7 49.57 -6.12 38.35
CA VAL A 7 48.84 -4.92 38.83
C VAL A 7 48.92 -3.74 37.84
N ARG A 8 49.60 -3.88 36.70
CA ARG A 8 49.71 -2.78 35.70
C ARG A 8 48.83 -2.90 34.46
N LEU A 9 47.94 -3.88 34.39
CA LEU A 9 47.03 -4.05 33.24
C LEU A 9 45.54 -3.72 33.51
N ALA A 10 45.21 -3.17 34.68
CA ALA A 10 43.81 -2.89 35.06
C ALA A 10 43.40 -1.39 34.98
N ALA A 11 44.29 -0.49 34.54
CA ALA A 11 44.00 0.96 34.52
C ALA A 11 43.94 1.58 33.10
N GLY A 12 44.03 0.78 32.04
CA GLY A 12 44.14 1.27 30.65
C GLY A 12 42.91 1.08 29.77
N LEU A 13 41.80 0.52 30.27
CA LEU A 13 40.64 0.14 29.46
C LEU A 13 39.31 0.77 29.94
N ALA A 14 39.37 1.94 30.57
CA ALA A 14 38.19 2.65 31.10
C ALA A 14 37.86 3.97 30.38
N LEU A 15 38.41 4.23 29.19
CA LEU A 15 38.22 5.52 28.49
C LEU A 15 37.83 5.41 27.00
N PHE A 16 37.25 4.28 26.54
CA PHE A 16 36.81 4.14 25.14
C PHE A 16 35.32 3.82 24.91
N PHE A 17 34.47 3.86 25.95
CA PHE A 17 33.03 3.61 25.81
C PHE A 17 32.11 4.79 26.17
N ALA A 18 32.64 6.00 26.38
CA ALA A 18 31.83 7.18 26.67
C ALA A 18 31.41 8.00 25.43
N GLY A 19 31.92 7.66 24.23
CA GLY A 19 31.70 8.44 23.00
C GLY A 19 30.61 7.91 22.05
N TRP A 20 30.21 6.64 22.18
CA TRP A 20 29.24 6.03 21.24
C TRP A 20 27.80 6.02 21.74
N GLY A 21 27.54 6.25 23.02
CA GLY A 21 26.17 6.36 23.54
C GLY A 21 25.44 7.64 23.10
N ARG A 22 26.18 8.71 22.81
CA ARG A 22 25.59 10.03 22.49
C ARG A 22 25.24 10.21 21.01
N ALA A 23 25.98 9.52 20.12
CA ALA A 23 25.77 9.61 18.67
C ALA A 23 24.58 8.77 18.16
N VAL A 24 24.17 7.73 18.91
CA VAL A 24 23.00 6.91 18.53
C VAL A 24 21.68 7.61 18.88
N GLU A 25 21.66 8.48 19.90
CA GLU A 25 20.46 9.27 20.24
C GLU A 25 20.25 10.48 19.31
N GLU A 26 21.32 11.05 18.75
CA GLU A 26 21.22 12.21 17.85
C GLU A 26 20.90 11.81 16.39
N GLY A 27 21.18 10.57 15.99
CA GLY A 27 20.93 10.07 14.63
C GLY A 27 19.50 9.58 14.34
N ALA A 28 18.63 9.47 15.36
CA ALA A 28 17.23 9.06 15.19
C ALA A 28 16.27 10.25 14.91
N ARG A 29 16.77 11.48 14.91
CA ARG A 29 16.00 12.66 14.54
C ARG A 29 16.08 12.83 13.02
N GLY A 30 15.19 12.14 12.31
CA GLY A 30 14.80 12.55 10.96
C GLY A 30 14.45 14.04 10.96
N PRO A 31 14.50 14.72 9.79
CA PRO A 31 14.33 16.17 9.72
C PRO A 31 13.14 16.60 10.58
N ASP A 32 13.42 17.43 11.59
CA ASP A 32 12.40 18.15 12.35
C ASP A 32 11.65 18.99 11.31
N HIS A 33 10.59 18.45 10.73
CA HIS A 33 9.67 19.25 9.95
C HIS A 33 9.03 20.19 10.95
N ALA A 34 9.54 21.42 11.00
CA ALA A 34 8.95 22.54 11.72
C ALA A 34 7.44 22.50 11.46
N GLY A 35 6.67 22.13 12.47
CA GLY A 35 5.26 21.78 12.35
C GLY A 35 4.85 20.52 13.11
N PHE A 36 5.68 19.46 13.19
CA PHE A 36 5.29 18.26 13.94
C PHE A 36 5.34 18.48 15.45
N ARG A 37 6.43 19.07 15.94
CA ARG A 37 6.67 19.21 17.38
C ARG A 37 5.64 20.14 18.02
N GLU A 38 5.37 21.26 17.38
CA GLU A 38 4.45 22.30 17.85
C GLU A 38 3.00 21.79 17.85
N CYS A 39 2.59 21.01 16.84
CA CYS A 39 1.27 20.39 16.84
C CYS A 39 1.15 19.30 17.93
N ALA A 40 2.20 18.49 18.10
CA ALA A 40 2.19 17.34 19.00
C ALA A 40 2.07 17.73 20.49
N GLU A 41 2.45 18.96 20.87
CA GLU A 41 2.27 19.47 22.24
C GLU A 41 0.80 19.39 22.71
N CYS A 42 -0.14 19.65 21.81
CA CYS A 42 -1.58 19.54 22.08
C CYS A 42 -2.25 18.32 21.42
N HIS A 43 -1.70 17.83 20.30
CA HIS A 43 -2.25 16.74 19.50
C HIS A 43 -1.42 15.45 19.57
N ALA A 44 -0.93 15.12 20.77
CA ALA A 44 -0.03 13.98 20.99
C ALA A 44 -0.59 12.64 20.50
N GLN A 45 -1.91 12.41 20.62
CA GLN A 45 -2.53 11.17 20.15
C GLN A 45 -2.53 11.06 18.62
N GLN A 46 -2.81 12.16 17.92
CA GLN A 46 -2.79 12.22 16.46
C GLN A 46 -1.37 12.08 15.93
N ASP A 47 -0.38 12.73 16.56
CA ASP A 47 1.03 12.59 16.22
C ASP A 47 1.50 11.14 16.41
N ALA A 48 1.21 10.52 17.55
CA ALA A 48 1.55 9.12 17.81
C ALA A 48 0.90 8.18 16.78
N ALA A 49 -0.39 8.36 16.48
CA ALA A 49 -1.10 7.56 15.49
C ALA A 49 -0.48 7.74 14.09
N TRP A 50 -0.17 8.97 13.69
CA TRP A 50 0.45 9.28 12.40
C TRP A 50 1.84 8.66 12.25
N ARG A 51 2.68 8.79 13.27
CA ARG A 51 4.03 8.18 13.30
C ARG A 51 4.00 6.66 13.21
N SER A 52 2.92 6.04 13.67
CA SER A 52 2.70 4.59 13.56
C SER A 52 2.10 4.15 12.21
N SER A 53 1.71 5.11 11.35
CA SER A 53 1.13 4.81 10.05
C SER A 53 2.18 4.41 9.01
N ALA A 54 1.72 3.94 7.85
CA ALA A 54 2.59 3.65 6.70
C ALA A 54 3.02 4.92 5.93
N HIS A 55 2.54 6.11 6.31
CA HIS A 55 2.98 7.35 5.68
C HIS A 55 4.41 7.66 6.08
N ASN A 56 5.16 8.25 5.15
CA ASN A 56 6.50 8.73 5.44
C ASN A 56 6.42 9.72 6.64
N PRO A 57 7.20 9.52 7.71
CA PRO A 57 7.28 10.47 8.82
C PRO A 57 7.63 11.89 8.35
N ALA A 58 8.23 12.04 7.17
CA ALA A 58 8.52 13.32 6.57
C ALA A 58 7.30 14.09 6.04
N THR A 59 6.16 13.43 5.88
CA THR A 59 4.90 14.05 5.51
C THR A 59 4.28 14.72 6.74
N GLY A 60 4.62 15.99 6.96
CA GLY A 60 4.12 16.88 8.02
C GLY A 60 2.60 16.94 8.18
N CYS A 61 2.12 17.27 9.39
CA CYS A 61 0.72 17.62 9.63
C CYS A 61 0.24 18.71 8.64
N LEU A 62 1.10 19.69 8.37
CA LEU A 62 0.83 20.82 7.47
C LEU A 62 0.76 20.42 5.97
N ARG A 63 1.02 19.15 5.62
CA ARG A 63 0.74 18.66 4.26
C ARG A 63 -0.75 18.50 4.00
N CYS A 64 -1.53 18.27 5.05
CA CYS A 64 -2.98 18.08 4.97
C CYS A 64 -3.74 19.21 5.68
N HIS A 65 -3.13 19.82 6.70
CA HIS A 65 -3.74 20.87 7.50
C HIS A 65 -3.18 22.25 7.18
N GLU A 66 -4.05 23.25 7.25
CA GLU A 66 -3.74 24.67 7.13
C GLU A 66 -4.40 25.39 8.32
N PRO A 67 -3.64 25.85 9.33
CA PRO A 67 -4.20 26.49 10.52
C PRO A 67 -5.18 27.63 10.24
N ALA A 68 -4.96 28.38 9.16
CA ALA A 68 -5.82 29.49 8.76
C ALA A 68 -7.07 29.04 7.96
N ALA A 69 -7.19 27.77 7.58
CA ALA A 69 -8.30 27.28 6.76
C ALA A 69 -9.62 27.27 7.54
N ASN A 70 -10.72 27.63 6.88
CA ASN A 70 -12.07 27.61 7.47
C ASN A 70 -12.83 26.30 7.20
N SER A 71 -12.14 25.26 6.74
CA SER A 71 -12.68 23.92 6.50
C SER A 71 -12.80 23.13 7.81
N PRO A 72 -13.71 22.13 7.88
CA PRO A 72 -13.74 21.17 8.99
C PRO A 72 -12.36 20.54 9.19
N GLY A 73 -11.90 20.49 10.45
CA GLY A 73 -10.57 19.96 10.76
C GLY A 73 -9.39 20.78 10.23
N ARG A 74 -9.61 22.02 9.75
CA ARG A 74 -8.57 22.90 9.21
C ARG A 74 -7.79 22.25 8.05
N LEU A 75 -8.48 21.52 7.18
CA LEU A 75 -7.87 20.87 6.00
C LEU A 75 -7.51 21.89 4.92
N ALA A 76 -6.33 21.72 4.33
CA ALA A 76 -5.82 22.58 3.25
C ALA A 76 -6.59 22.41 1.92
N ALA A 77 -7.28 21.29 1.74
CA ALA A 77 -8.16 21.00 0.61
C ALA A 77 -9.21 19.95 1.00
N GLU A 78 -10.14 19.66 0.09
CA GLU A 78 -11.09 18.56 0.28
C GLU A 78 -10.37 17.22 0.54
N PRO A 79 -10.89 16.35 1.43
CA PRO A 79 -10.21 15.11 1.83
C PRO A 79 -9.80 14.24 0.64
N GLU A 80 -10.69 14.11 -0.35
CA GLU A 80 -10.46 13.40 -1.61
C GLU A 80 -9.18 13.89 -2.32
N ALA A 81 -9.02 15.21 -2.42
CA ALA A 81 -7.93 15.85 -3.14
C ALA A 81 -6.61 15.70 -2.38
N LEU A 82 -6.63 15.78 -1.04
CA LEU A 82 -5.46 15.56 -0.21
C LEU A 82 -4.90 14.15 -0.39
N CYS A 83 -5.75 13.12 -0.29
CA CYS A 83 -5.33 11.74 -0.53
C CYS A 83 -4.83 11.56 -1.97
N SER A 84 -5.58 12.08 -2.96
CA SER A 84 -5.29 11.88 -4.38
C SER A 84 -4.05 12.64 -4.87
N SER A 85 -3.52 13.59 -4.08
CA SER A 85 -2.26 14.27 -4.40
C SER A 85 -1.05 13.33 -4.39
N CYS A 86 -1.13 12.22 -3.65
CA CYS A 86 -0.11 11.18 -3.58
C CYS A 86 -0.61 9.80 -4.03
N HIS A 87 -1.89 9.51 -3.87
CA HIS A 87 -2.49 8.18 -4.07
C HIS A 87 -3.37 8.11 -5.32
N SER A 88 -3.10 7.17 -6.24
CA SER A 88 -3.89 6.98 -7.46
C SER A 88 -5.10 6.03 -7.28
N GLN A 89 -5.33 5.53 -6.07
CA GLN A 89 -6.36 4.55 -5.71
C GLN A 89 -7.79 4.99 -6.10
N ARG A 90 -8.04 6.30 -6.19
CA ARG A 90 -9.36 6.83 -6.58
C ARG A 90 -9.81 6.34 -7.95
N ALA A 91 -8.88 6.15 -8.90
CA ALA A 91 -9.20 5.64 -10.23
C ALA A 91 -9.73 4.19 -10.16
N VAL A 92 -9.11 3.34 -9.34
CA VAL A 92 -9.54 1.95 -9.12
C VAL A 92 -10.88 1.89 -8.41
N LEU A 93 -11.07 2.67 -7.34
CA LEU A 93 -12.35 2.77 -6.63
C LEU A 93 -13.49 3.21 -7.57
N ARG A 94 -13.20 4.07 -8.55
CA ARG A 94 -14.13 4.53 -9.58
C ARG A 94 -14.20 3.64 -10.82
N GLY A 95 -13.40 2.56 -10.89
CA GLY A 95 -13.39 1.65 -12.04
C GLY A 95 -12.89 2.28 -13.34
N THR A 96 -11.86 3.12 -13.28
CA THR A 96 -11.34 3.90 -14.42
C THR A 96 -9.83 3.76 -14.59
N GLY A 97 -9.33 4.02 -15.81
CA GLY A 97 -7.90 4.18 -16.11
C GLY A 97 -7.20 2.98 -16.77
N ALA A 98 -7.76 1.78 -16.70
CA ALA A 98 -7.24 0.60 -17.42
C ALA A 98 -7.63 0.61 -18.89
N GLU A 99 -6.69 0.24 -19.75
CA GLU A 99 -6.88 0.20 -21.20
C GLU A 99 -7.72 -1.02 -21.60
N GLY A 100 -8.75 -0.80 -22.42
CA GLY A 100 -9.58 -1.88 -22.97
C GLY A 100 -10.53 -2.52 -21.96
N ILE A 101 -10.77 -1.85 -20.82
CA ILE A 101 -11.73 -2.23 -19.80
C ILE A 101 -12.81 -1.16 -19.73
N GLU A 102 -14.07 -1.54 -19.77
CA GLU A 102 -15.19 -0.62 -19.59
C GLU A 102 -15.19 -0.04 -18.17
N GLU A 103 -15.66 1.20 -18.03
CA GLU A 103 -15.75 1.83 -16.72
C GLU A 103 -16.77 1.10 -15.84
N THR A 104 -16.34 0.66 -14.67
CA THR A 104 -17.22 0.04 -13.67
C THR A 104 -17.44 0.97 -12.49
N ARG A 105 -18.29 0.60 -11.53
CA ARG A 105 -18.44 1.35 -10.28
C ARG A 105 -18.42 0.40 -9.10
N SER A 106 -17.49 0.63 -8.18
CA SER A 106 -17.55 -0.01 -6.87
C SER A 106 -18.78 0.45 -6.10
N PHE A 107 -19.34 -0.44 -5.27
CA PHE A 107 -20.40 -0.10 -4.32
C PHE A 107 -20.03 1.07 -3.39
N HIS A 108 -18.74 1.27 -3.14
CA HIS A 108 -18.21 2.34 -2.28
C HIS A 108 -17.59 3.49 -3.07
N SER A 109 -17.86 3.61 -4.38
CA SER A 109 -17.28 4.67 -5.23
C SER A 109 -17.65 6.10 -4.82
N GLY A 110 -18.79 6.27 -4.14
CA GLY A 110 -19.23 7.54 -3.54
C GLY A 110 -18.74 7.79 -2.11
N VAL A 111 -18.00 6.85 -1.51
CA VAL A 111 -17.50 6.97 -0.13
C VAL A 111 -16.10 7.59 -0.14
N ALA A 112 -15.88 8.55 0.76
CA ALA A 112 -14.59 9.22 0.91
C ALA A 112 -13.53 8.29 1.51
N CYS A 113 -12.26 8.49 1.13
CA CYS A 113 -11.13 7.70 1.64
C CYS A 113 -11.10 7.70 3.18
N VAL A 114 -11.35 8.88 3.77
CA VAL A 114 -11.33 9.12 5.22
C VAL A 114 -12.42 8.35 5.97
N SER A 115 -13.53 7.99 5.32
CA SER A 115 -14.60 7.22 5.97
C SER A 115 -14.13 5.83 6.39
N CYS A 116 -13.25 5.22 5.58
CA CYS A 116 -12.68 3.90 5.85
C CYS A 116 -11.30 3.97 6.50
N HIS A 117 -10.43 4.86 6.03
CA HIS A 117 -9.03 4.93 6.48
C HIS A 117 -8.81 5.82 7.70
N MET A 118 -9.78 6.68 8.04
CA MET A 118 -9.72 7.58 9.20
C MET A 118 -10.97 7.46 10.07
N THR A 119 -11.53 6.26 10.23
CA THR A 119 -12.72 6.02 11.03
C THR A 119 -12.56 6.61 12.44
N GLY A 120 -13.52 7.45 12.84
CA GLY A 120 -13.47 8.20 14.11
C GLY A 120 -12.43 9.33 14.16
N GLY A 121 -11.96 9.82 13.01
CA GLY A 121 -10.91 10.86 12.93
C GLY A 121 -9.49 10.33 13.19
N GLY A 122 -9.29 9.01 13.08
CA GLY A 122 -7.99 8.38 13.33
C GLY A 122 -6.92 8.81 12.33
N HIS A 123 -5.76 9.21 12.82
CA HIS A 123 -4.61 9.64 11.98
C HIS A 123 -3.64 8.50 11.66
N GLY A 124 -3.98 7.26 12.01
CA GLY A 124 -3.21 6.09 11.57
C GLY A 124 -3.41 5.74 10.09
N MET A 125 -4.38 6.36 9.42
CA MET A 125 -4.73 6.15 7.99
C MET A 125 -4.97 4.67 7.60
N LYS A 126 -5.23 3.83 8.60
CA LYS A 126 -5.44 2.39 8.48
C LYS A 126 -6.93 2.10 8.59
N LEU A 127 -7.40 1.21 7.72
CA LEU A 127 -8.70 0.59 7.87
C LEU A 127 -8.77 -0.12 9.24
N LEU A 128 -9.67 0.33 10.11
CA LEU A 128 -10.06 -0.41 11.31
C LEU A 128 -10.86 -1.62 10.87
N ARG A 129 -10.22 -2.79 10.79
CA ARG A 129 -10.86 -4.00 10.30
C ARG A 129 -11.71 -4.64 11.40
N PRO A 130 -12.91 -5.14 11.09
CA PRO A 130 -13.76 -5.84 12.04
C PRO A 130 -13.16 -7.15 12.58
N ASP A 131 -12.17 -7.74 11.89
CA ASP A 131 -11.42 -8.93 12.33
C ASP A 131 -10.01 -8.63 12.86
N ASP A 132 -9.67 -7.37 13.13
CA ASP A 132 -8.41 -7.04 13.80
C ASP A 132 -8.51 -7.45 15.30
N PRO A 133 -7.72 -8.42 15.79
CA PRO A 133 -7.80 -8.86 17.18
C PRO A 133 -7.39 -7.77 18.18
N ALA A 134 -6.69 -6.71 17.71
CA ALA A 134 -6.35 -5.55 18.52
C ALA A 134 -7.47 -4.50 18.57
N LEU A 135 -8.57 -4.68 17.83
CA LEU A 135 -9.70 -3.77 17.86
C LEU A 135 -10.66 -4.13 19.02
N PRO A 136 -10.87 -3.23 20.00
CA PRO A 136 -11.81 -3.48 21.09
C PRO A 136 -13.24 -3.78 20.58
N GLU A 137 -13.96 -4.65 21.28
CA GLU A 137 -15.33 -5.04 20.90
C GLU A 137 -16.32 -3.85 20.91
N ASP A 138 -16.10 -2.87 21.80
CA ASP A 138 -16.91 -1.67 21.92
C ASP A 138 -16.53 -0.56 20.91
N ARG A 139 -15.36 -0.66 20.28
CA ARG A 139 -14.87 0.32 19.30
C ARG A 139 -15.44 0.05 17.92
N VAL A 140 -16.13 1.03 17.33
CA VAL A 140 -16.68 0.96 15.97
C VAL A 140 -15.57 0.76 14.93
N ASP A 141 -15.72 -0.28 14.09
CA ASP A 141 -14.85 -0.54 12.95
C ASP A 141 -15.28 0.27 11.70
N SER A 142 -14.44 0.26 10.68
CA SER A 142 -14.66 1.07 9.47
C SER A 142 -15.90 0.69 8.68
N CYS A 143 -16.36 -0.56 8.80
CA CYS A 143 -17.52 -1.06 8.10
C CYS A 143 -18.80 -0.78 8.91
N THR A 144 -18.82 -1.11 10.20
CA THR A 144 -20.00 -0.92 11.07
C THR A 144 -20.28 0.55 11.39
N ALA A 145 -19.33 1.45 11.11
CA ALA A 145 -19.57 2.90 11.05
C ALA A 145 -20.76 3.27 10.14
N CYS A 146 -21.00 2.52 9.06
CA CYS A 146 -22.14 2.70 8.15
C CYS A 146 -23.08 1.48 8.09
N HIS A 147 -22.55 0.26 8.11
CA HIS A 147 -23.35 -0.97 8.06
C HIS A 147 -23.92 -1.31 9.45
N LYS A 148 -25.14 -0.82 9.73
CA LYS A 148 -25.79 -0.88 11.05
C LYS A 148 -26.38 -2.23 11.45
N ASP A 149 -26.19 -3.26 10.64
CA ASP A 149 -26.53 -4.63 11.02
C ASP A 149 -25.58 -5.21 12.10
N ASN A 150 -24.55 -4.43 12.49
CA ASN A 150 -23.57 -4.71 13.53
C ASN A 150 -22.89 -6.08 13.39
N ASN A 151 -22.83 -6.61 12.17
CA ASN A 151 -22.33 -7.94 11.91
C ASN A 151 -20.87 -7.90 11.47
N ARG A 152 -19.96 -7.66 12.44
CA ARG A 152 -18.50 -7.64 12.21
C ARG A 152 -18.01 -8.89 11.48
N ASN A 153 -18.52 -10.06 11.87
CA ASN A 153 -18.12 -11.33 11.27
C ASN A 153 -18.46 -11.41 9.78
N THR A 154 -19.64 -10.94 9.38
CA THR A 154 -20.04 -10.87 7.97
C THR A 154 -19.18 -9.88 7.19
N ARG A 155 -18.93 -8.69 7.74
CA ARG A 155 -18.08 -7.67 7.07
C ARG A 155 -16.63 -8.15 6.91
N ALA A 156 -16.09 -8.78 7.96
CA ALA A 156 -14.76 -9.38 7.93
C ALA A 156 -14.66 -10.52 6.91
N ARG A 157 -15.66 -11.42 6.89
CA ARG A 157 -15.72 -12.51 5.92
C ARG A 157 -15.76 -11.96 4.49
N GLN A 158 -16.65 -11.02 4.21
CA GLN A 158 -16.77 -10.41 2.89
C GLN A 158 -15.45 -9.78 2.41
N LEU A 159 -14.77 -9.03 3.28
CA LEU A 159 -13.46 -8.45 2.96
C LEU A 159 -12.40 -9.53 2.71
N ARG A 160 -12.37 -10.60 3.50
CA ARG A 160 -11.44 -11.71 3.28
C ARG A 160 -11.72 -12.44 1.98
N ASP A 161 -12.98 -12.69 1.66
CA ASP A 161 -13.39 -13.41 0.44
C ASP A 161 -12.98 -12.60 -0.80
N TRP A 162 -13.22 -11.29 -0.81
CA TRP A 162 -12.74 -10.41 -1.89
C TRP A 162 -11.22 -10.46 -2.05
N GLN A 163 -10.49 -10.35 -0.95
CA GLN A 163 -9.03 -10.36 -0.97
C GLN A 163 -8.45 -11.72 -1.33
N ALA A 164 -9.13 -12.82 -0.95
CA ALA A 164 -8.76 -14.18 -1.34
C ALA A 164 -8.95 -14.37 -2.85
N TRP A 165 -10.14 -14.05 -3.37
CA TRP A 165 -10.43 -14.19 -4.80
C TRP A 165 -9.50 -13.34 -5.66
N TYR A 166 -9.19 -12.10 -5.24
CA TYR A 166 -8.18 -11.28 -5.90
C TYR A 166 -6.83 -12.00 -6.00
N ARG A 167 -6.32 -12.54 -4.88
CA ARG A 167 -5.00 -13.19 -4.85
C ARG A 167 -4.97 -14.48 -5.66
N GLU A 168 -5.99 -15.32 -5.52
CA GLU A 168 -6.13 -16.58 -6.26
C GLU A 168 -6.20 -16.34 -7.77
N THR A 169 -6.79 -15.22 -8.20
CA THR A 169 -6.84 -14.85 -9.64
C THR A 169 -5.51 -14.25 -10.10
N MET A 170 -4.86 -13.45 -9.27
CA MET A 170 -3.62 -12.74 -9.61
C MET A 170 -2.40 -13.66 -9.69
N GLU A 171 -2.28 -14.64 -8.79
CA GLU A 171 -1.11 -15.52 -8.67
C GLU A 171 -0.73 -16.22 -9.99
N PRO A 172 -1.63 -16.94 -10.70
CA PRO A 172 -1.28 -17.56 -11.97
C PRO A 172 -0.98 -16.54 -13.08
N LEU A 173 -1.52 -15.32 -12.99
CA LEU A 173 -1.24 -14.25 -13.97
C LEU A 173 0.16 -13.67 -13.79
N GLN A 174 0.61 -13.49 -12.54
CA GLN A 174 1.97 -13.05 -12.25
C GLN A 174 2.99 -14.11 -12.70
N ALA A 175 2.69 -15.40 -12.47
CA ALA A 175 3.52 -16.49 -12.98
C ALA A 175 3.60 -16.50 -14.52
N GLY A 176 2.45 -16.40 -15.21
CA GLY A 176 2.41 -16.37 -16.67
C GLY A 176 3.07 -15.12 -17.28
N LEU A 177 2.94 -13.96 -16.62
CA LEU A 177 3.65 -12.75 -17.01
C LEU A 177 5.15 -12.97 -16.89
N ALA A 178 5.65 -13.45 -15.75
CA ALA A 178 7.07 -13.69 -15.53
C ALA A 178 7.66 -14.67 -16.57
N GLU A 179 6.94 -15.73 -16.93
CA GLU A 179 7.37 -16.66 -17.98
C GLU A 179 7.51 -15.96 -19.35
N ILE A 180 6.51 -15.18 -19.74
CA ILE A 180 6.53 -14.44 -21.01
C ILE A 180 7.64 -13.38 -21.02
N GLU A 181 7.89 -12.72 -19.89
CA GLU A 181 8.97 -11.73 -19.76
C GLU A 181 10.36 -12.36 -19.86
N ALA A 182 10.56 -13.52 -19.22
CA ALA A 182 11.79 -14.30 -19.37
C ALA A 182 11.99 -14.71 -20.83
N ARG A 183 10.95 -15.21 -21.50
CA ARG A 183 11.00 -15.56 -22.92
C ARG A 183 11.31 -14.36 -23.81
N MET A 184 10.75 -13.18 -23.53
CA MET A 184 11.05 -11.95 -24.27
C MET A 184 12.51 -11.54 -24.12
N LYS A 185 13.08 -11.73 -22.93
CA LYS A 185 14.50 -11.46 -22.68
C LYS A 185 15.41 -12.43 -23.43
N ASP A 186 15.06 -13.72 -23.44
CA ASP A 186 15.89 -14.77 -24.03
C ASP A 186 15.76 -14.83 -25.57
N ARG A 187 14.55 -14.59 -26.09
CA ARG A 187 14.17 -14.72 -27.50
C ARG A 187 13.35 -13.51 -27.97
N PRO A 188 13.94 -12.30 -27.97
CA PRO A 188 13.24 -11.08 -28.38
C PRO A 188 12.77 -11.13 -29.84
N ASP A 189 13.43 -11.93 -30.69
CA ASP A 189 13.09 -12.14 -32.09
C ASP A 189 11.69 -12.77 -32.30
N LEU A 190 11.17 -13.48 -31.29
CA LEU A 190 9.82 -14.07 -31.35
C LEU A 190 8.71 -13.05 -31.09
N PHE A 191 9.04 -11.87 -30.56
CA PHE A 191 8.05 -10.87 -30.12
C PHE A 191 7.85 -9.80 -31.18
N THR A 192 6.84 -9.99 -32.02
CA THR A 192 6.38 -8.96 -32.97
C THR A 192 5.98 -7.67 -32.25
N ASP A 193 5.93 -6.56 -32.98
CA ASP A 193 5.47 -5.29 -32.41
C ASP A 193 4.08 -5.41 -31.78
N GLU A 194 3.21 -6.26 -32.34
CA GLU A 194 1.90 -6.54 -31.75
C GLU A 194 2.01 -7.25 -30.40
N ALA A 195 2.83 -8.30 -30.29
CA ALA A 195 3.06 -9.01 -29.04
C ALA A 195 3.67 -8.08 -27.97
N GLN A 196 4.62 -7.23 -28.35
CA GLN A 196 5.24 -6.25 -27.45
C GLN A 196 4.23 -5.19 -26.96
N ARG A 197 3.35 -4.70 -27.85
CA ARG A 197 2.27 -3.77 -27.48
C ARG A 197 1.28 -4.42 -26.51
N LYS A 198 0.85 -5.66 -26.78
CA LYS A 198 -0.03 -6.42 -25.88
C LYS A 198 0.60 -6.62 -24.51
N LEU A 199 1.86 -7.06 -24.46
CA LEU A 199 2.58 -7.26 -23.19
C LEU A 199 2.71 -5.96 -22.40
N SER A 200 3.01 -4.85 -23.08
CA SER A 200 3.07 -3.53 -22.45
C SER A 200 1.70 -3.11 -21.89
N GLY A 201 0.60 -3.40 -22.59
CA GLY A 201 -0.75 -3.18 -22.10
C GLY A 201 -1.10 -4.03 -20.88
N VAL A 202 -0.69 -5.31 -20.85
CA VAL A 202 -0.84 -6.17 -19.67
C VAL A 202 -0.11 -5.58 -18.47
N ARG A 203 1.16 -5.22 -18.62
CA ARG A 203 1.97 -4.60 -17.55
C ARG A 203 1.31 -3.33 -17.00
N ARG A 204 0.86 -2.43 -17.88
CA ARG A 204 0.20 -1.18 -17.47
C ARG A 204 -1.05 -1.45 -16.65
N ASN A 205 -1.93 -2.34 -17.12
CA ASN A 205 -3.19 -2.62 -16.45
C ASN A 205 -2.99 -3.35 -15.12
N LEU A 206 -2.13 -4.37 -15.05
CA LEU A 206 -1.84 -5.06 -13.79
C LEU A 206 -1.20 -4.12 -12.76
N ALA A 207 -0.30 -3.24 -13.19
CA ALA A 207 0.33 -2.28 -12.29
C ALA A 207 -0.65 -1.27 -11.67
N ILE A 208 -1.83 -1.05 -12.27
CA ILE A 208 -2.90 -0.23 -11.67
C ILE A 208 -3.40 -0.88 -10.38
N ILE A 209 -3.73 -2.18 -10.44
CA ILE A 209 -4.31 -2.91 -9.30
C ILE A 209 -3.25 -3.39 -8.28
N GLU A 210 -2.01 -3.56 -8.72
CA GLU A 210 -0.89 -3.81 -7.80
C GLU A 210 -0.56 -2.57 -6.96
N ARG A 211 -0.48 -1.39 -7.59
CA ARG A 211 -0.25 -0.11 -6.87
C ARG A 211 -1.42 0.30 -6.00
N ASP A 212 -2.63 -0.13 -6.34
CA ASP A 212 -3.82 0.11 -5.53
C ASP A 212 -3.68 -0.50 -4.13
N GLY A 213 -3.17 -1.73 -4.04
CA GLY A 213 -2.80 -2.39 -2.79
C GLY A 213 -3.98 -2.85 -1.92
N SER A 214 -5.23 -2.63 -2.35
CA SER A 214 -6.41 -3.05 -1.58
C SER A 214 -6.72 -4.55 -1.70
N ALA A 215 -6.06 -5.24 -2.64
CA ALA A 215 -6.37 -6.62 -3.06
C ALA A 215 -7.86 -6.77 -3.41
N GLY A 216 -8.37 -5.87 -4.27
CA GLY A 216 -9.76 -5.88 -4.73
C GLY A 216 -10.77 -5.22 -3.79
N ALA A 217 -10.40 -4.84 -2.57
CA ALA A 217 -11.35 -4.21 -1.64
C ALA A 217 -11.86 -2.83 -2.11
N HIS A 218 -11.09 -2.09 -2.91
CA HIS A 218 -11.59 -0.86 -3.53
C HIS A 218 -12.58 -1.14 -4.66
N ASN A 219 -12.31 -2.12 -5.52
CA ASN A 219 -13.20 -2.50 -6.62
C ASN A 219 -12.84 -3.89 -7.17
N LEU A 220 -13.50 -4.94 -6.66
CA LEU A 220 -13.16 -6.32 -7.02
C LEU A 220 -13.51 -6.62 -8.48
N ASP A 221 -14.70 -6.23 -8.92
CA ASP A 221 -15.15 -6.49 -10.30
C ASP A 221 -14.20 -5.85 -11.31
N TYR A 222 -13.77 -4.61 -11.08
CA TYR A 222 -12.79 -3.95 -11.93
C TYR A 222 -11.43 -4.66 -11.97
N ALA A 223 -10.96 -5.12 -10.82
CA ALA A 223 -9.71 -5.87 -10.74
C ALA A 223 -9.80 -7.21 -11.47
N LEU A 224 -10.93 -7.91 -11.36
CA LEU A 224 -11.19 -9.17 -12.07
C LEU A 224 -11.29 -8.97 -13.58
N GLU A 225 -11.91 -7.90 -14.06
CA GLU A 225 -11.96 -7.58 -15.50
C GLU A 225 -10.56 -7.27 -16.07
N ILE A 226 -9.76 -6.48 -15.35
CA ILE A 226 -8.35 -6.25 -15.69
C ILE A 226 -7.58 -7.57 -15.79
N MET A 227 -7.73 -8.43 -14.78
CA MET A 227 -7.07 -9.73 -14.73
C MET A 227 -7.56 -10.68 -15.84
N ALA A 228 -8.85 -10.65 -16.18
CA ALA A 228 -9.40 -11.44 -17.27
C ALA A 228 -8.84 -11.02 -18.64
N LEU A 229 -8.76 -9.71 -18.92
CA LEU A 229 -8.12 -9.21 -20.14
C LEU A 229 -6.63 -9.53 -20.17
N ALA A 230 -5.92 -9.39 -19.04
CA ALA A 230 -4.52 -9.78 -18.92
C ALA A 230 -4.32 -11.26 -19.24
N SER A 231 -5.16 -12.14 -18.68
CA SER A 231 -5.13 -13.58 -18.96
C SER A 231 -5.25 -13.89 -20.45
N ARG A 232 -6.23 -13.28 -21.14
CA ARG A 232 -6.44 -13.47 -22.58
C ARG A 232 -5.23 -13.02 -23.38
N ARG A 233 -4.72 -11.81 -23.10
CA ARG A 233 -3.56 -11.25 -23.80
C ARG A 233 -2.29 -12.08 -23.58
N LEU A 234 -2.04 -12.57 -22.35
CA LEU A 234 -0.92 -13.45 -22.07
C LEU A 234 -1.02 -14.78 -22.84
N LYS A 235 -2.21 -15.38 -22.92
CA LYS A 235 -2.43 -16.59 -23.74
C LYS A 235 -2.16 -16.34 -25.23
N GLU A 236 -2.63 -15.23 -25.78
CA GLU A 236 -2.37 -14.84 -27.17
C GLU A 236 -0.87 -14.64 -27.44
N ILE A 237 -0.16 -13.94 -26.55
CA ILE A 237 1.29 -13.74 -26.65
C ILE A 237 2.01 -15.09 -26.56
N GLY A 238 1.62 -15.94 -25.61
CA GLY A 238 2.20 -17.27 -25.44
C GLY A 238 2.08 -18.14 -26.69
N ALA A 239 0.91 -18.11 -27.35
CA ALA A 239 0.66 -18.82 -28.60
C ALA A 239 1.45 -18.23 -29.78
N ALA A 240 1.50 -16.90 -29.92
CA ALA A 240 2.20 -16.22 -31.00
C ALA A 240 3.73 -16.33 -30.89
N THR A 241 4.26 -16.53 -29.68
CA THR A 241 5.69 -16.64 -29.38
C THR A 241 6.14 -18.07 -29.08
N ALA A 242 5.28 -19.06 -29.34
CA ALA A 242 5.63 -20.45 -29.18
C ALA A 242 6.75 -20.82 -30.19
N PRO A 243 7.77 -21.60 -29.78
CA PRO A 243 8.76 -22.13 -30.71
C PRO A 243 8.06 -22.90 -31.84
N ALA A 244 8.52 -22.72 -33.07
CA ALA A 244 8.07 -23.55 -34.18
C ALA A 244 8.52 -25.01 -33.92
N GLY A 245 7.60 -25.85 -33.44
CA GLY A 245 7.78 -27.31 -33.37
C GLY A 245 7.65 -27.94 -31.99
N LEU A 246 6.41 -28.15 -31.54
CA LEU A 246 5.96 -29.41 -30.90
C LEU A 246 4.56 -29.83 -31.39
N GLY A 247 4.15 -29.35 -32.57
CA GLY A 247 2.98 -29.84 -33.29
C GLY A 247 3.46 -30.72 -34.45
N GLY A 248 3.67 -32.00 -34.20
CA GLY A 248 4.16 -32.92 -35.21
C GLY A 248 4.47 -34.32 -34.68
N GLN A 249 3.42 -35.04 -34.25
CA GLN A 249 3.08 -36.42 -34.65
C GLN A 249 1.81 -36.87 -33.92
#